data_AF-A0A6P0VNA2-F1
#
_entry.id   AF-A0A6P0VNA2-F1
#
_cell.length_a   1.000
_cell.length_b   1.000
_cell.length_c   1.000
_cell.angle_alpha   90.00
_cell.angle_beta   90.00
_cell.angle_gamma   90.00
#
_symmetry.space_group_name_H-M   'P 1'
#
loop_
_entity.id
_entity.type
_entity.pdbx_description
1 polymer ?
#
loop_
_entity_poly.entity_id
_entity_poly.type
_entity_poly.pdbx_seq_one_letter_code
_entity_poly.pdbx_strand_id
1 'polypeptide(L)'
;MPKYVIRKNSDSFPQTRAQPLWMKDIVWLVTIFVCLGWIVSVCLHEFGHAVVAYVGGDTSVKDKGYLTLNPLKYTDPGLSLALPILFLLLGGIALPGGAVYIDRSRLRHRGWESAVSAAGPLASALVTCLLAMPFWMGWVSRETQHWILPSLAFLILLEILAVMLNLLPIPPLDGYGIIEPWLPQKAQIQLNKFGRYGIWVIFGLLWFVEPASRLLWQTAHTISEVLGVPPEMAGVGFQLFRQQSGWLVLGFVVLAWLLRSKENEQYRRGNKLLKSQQYEAALAAYNQAIAIKADYYEAWYFRSYVLHLLQRYEEALASYEQVIQIYSQDASVWYYRGLSLGYLQRYEEAIASYDEAIALESNIESFWYYRGDAFYNLQQYEEAIASYDRAIQIKPDYAGAWYNKACCYALQADVTFAVENLQQAIELEPNKLSNAAKTDSDFEAIRENPLFTNLIG
;
A
#
# COMPACT_ATOMS: atom_id res chain seq x y z
N MET A 1 -5.73 29.51 -0.73
CA MET A 1 -6.73 30.57 -0.44
C MET A 1 -8.07 30.26 -1.08
N PRO A 2 -9.18 30.23 -0.32
CA PRO A 2 -10.52 30.25 -0.91
C PRO A 2 -10.71 31.53 -1.74
N LYS A 3 -11.68 31.49 -2.67
CA LYS A 3 -12.01 32.55 -3.65
C LYS A 3 -12.16 33.97 -3.08
N TYR A 4 -12.27 34.12 -1.76
CA TYR A 4 -12.49 35.38 -1.07
C TYR A 4 -11.24 36.28 -0.98
N VAL A 5 -10.04 35.73 -0.79
CA VAL A 5 -8.82 36.56 -0.62
C VAL A 5 -8.36 37.19 -1.94
N ILE A 6 -8.70 36.57 -3.08
CA ILE A 6 -8.35 37.09 -4.41
C ILE A 6 -9.21 38.32 -4.77
N ARG A 7 -10.42 38.43 -4.21
CA ARG A 7 -11.41 39.45 -4.62
C ARG A 7 -11.29 40.80 -3.91
N LYS A 8 -10.62 40.88 -2.74
CA LYS A 8 -10.55 42.13 -1.96
C LYS A 8 -9.23 42.89 -2.09
N ASN A 9 -8.17 42.23 -2.55
CA ASN A 9 -6.84 42.82 -2.72
C ASN A 9 -6.51 43.23 -4.17
N SER A 10 -7.47 43.11 -5.11
CA SER A 10 -7.29 43.62 -6.48
C SER A 10 -7.39 45.15 -6.56
N ASP A 11 -7.93 45.80 -5.52
CA ASP A 11 -8.37 47.19 -5.59
C ASP A 11 -7.49 48.16 -4.77
N SER A 12 -6.52 47.65 -3.99
CA SER A 12 -5.64 48.46 -3.13
C SER A 12 -4.18 48.57 -3.61
N PHE A 13 -3.80 47.89 -4.69
CA PHE A 13 -2.52 48.11 -5.38
C PHE A 13 -2.79 48.65 -6.80
N PRO A 14 -2.11 49.73 -7.23
CA PRO A 14 -2.28 50.23 -8.58
C PRO A 14 -1.89 49.13 -9.57
N GLN A 15 -2.80 48.76 -10.48
CA GLN A 15 -2.56 47.85 -11.60
C GLN A 15 -1.59 48.42 -12.65
N THR A 16 -0.60 49.23 -12.26
CA THR A 16 0.22 50.01 -13.20
C THR A 16 1.70 49.98 -12.83
N ARG A 17 2.36 48.88 -13.17
CA ARG A 17 3.62 48.87 -13.94
C ARG A 17 3.92 47.43 -14.36
N ALA A 18 4.29 47.25 -15.62
CA ALA A 18 4.78 45.96 -16.12
C ALA A 18 5.78 45.37 -15.11
N GLN A 19 5.55 44.12 -14.69
CA GLN A 19 6.50 43.40 -13.82
C GLN A 19 7.89 43.49 -14.48
N PRO A 20 8.92 44.00 -13.77
CA PRO A 20 10.23 44.16 -14.37
C PRO A 20 10.78 42.80 -14.80
N LEU A 21 11.43 42.75 -15.98
CA LEU A 21 11.83 41.52 -16.67
C LEU A 21 12.59 40.51 -15.79
N TRP A 22 13.39 40.99 -14.83
CA TRP A 22 14.18 40.15 -13.91
C TRP A 22 13.36 39.39 -12.86
N MET A 23 12.08 39.74 -12.65
CA MET A 23 11.20 38.96 -11.78
C MET A 23 10.88 37.57 -12.35
N LYS A 24 10.91 37.37 -13.68
CA LYS A 24 10.51 36.09 -14.30
C LYS A 24 11.48 34.93 -14.01
N ASP A 25 12.77 35.21 -13.95
CA ASP A 25 13.81 34.18 -13.77
C ASP A 25 14.02 33.81 -12.29
N ILE A 26 13.46 34.60 -11.36
CA ILE A 26 13.71 34.50 -9.91
C ILE A 26 12.54 33.87 -9.15
N VAL A 27 11.34 33.74 -9.75
CA VAL A 27 10.14 33.23 -9.06
C VAL A 27 10.31 31.78 -8.53
N TRP A 28 11.14 30.95 -9.17
CA TRP A 28 11.44 29.61 -8.66
C TRP A 28 12.18 29.64 -7.32
N LEU A 29 13.02 30.67 -7.08
CA LEU A 29 13.73 30.85 -5.82
C LEU A 29 12.77 31.15 -4.67
N VAL A 30 11.65 31.83 -4.92
CA VAL A 30 10.57 32.03 -3.93
C VAL A 30 10.02 30.69 -3.46
N THR A 31 9.73 29.79 -4.40
CA THR A 31 9.17 28.47 -4.08
C THR A 31 10.17 27.62 -3.30
N ILE A 32 11.44 27.60 -3.73
CA ILE A 32 12.52 26.90 -3.03
C ILE A 32 12.71 27.47 -1.62
N PHE A 33 12.77 28.79 -1.47
CA PHE A 33 12.95 29.47 -0.19
C PHE A 33 11.82 29.14 0.79
N VAL A 34 10.57 29.25 0.35
CA VAL A 34 9.40 28.96 1.20
C VAL A 34 9.36 27.48 1.58
N CYS A 35 9.58 26.56 0.63
CA CYS A 35 9.59 25.12 0.90
C CYS A 35 10.73 24.73 1.85
N LEU A 36 11.95 25.23 1.65
CA LEU A 36 13.08 24.93 2.53
C LEU A 36 12.88 25.51 3.92
N GLY A 37 12.41 26.77 4.02
CA GLY A 37 12.10 27.40 5.30
C GLY A 37 11.04 26.62 6.07
N TRP A 38 9.99 26.18 5.37
CA TRP A 38 8.94 25.34 5.93
C TRP A 38 9.47 23.98 6.42
N ILE A 39 10.30 23.29 5.62
CA ILE A 39 10.92 22.00 6.01
C ILE A 39 11.76 22.17 7.28
N VAL A 40 12.57 23.23 7.36
CA VAL A 40 13.39 23.51 8.54
C VAL A 40 12.50 23.74 9.76
N SER A 41 11.40 24.49 9.62
CA SER A 41 10.46 24.71 10.72
C SER A 41 9.80 23.42 11.19
N VAL A 42 9.32 22.57 10.27
CA VAL A 42 8.77 21.25 10.62
C VAL A 42 9.81 20.38 11.33
N CYS A 43 11.08 20.41 10.89
CA CYS A 43 12.14 19.68 11.59
C CYS A 43 12.36 20.19 13.02
N LEU A 44 12.30 21.51 13.23
CA LEU A 44 12.44 22.12 14.54
C LEU A 44 11.23 21.84 15.45
N HIS A 45 10.03 21.77 14.88
CA HIS A 45 8.80 21.36 15.54
C HIS A 45 8.92 19.94 16.09
N GLU A 46 9.26 18.98 15.23
CA GLU A 46 9.46 17.57 15.60
C GLU A 46 10.61 17.39 16.60
N PHE A 47 11.71 18.12 16.41
CA PHE A 47 12.81 18.14 17.36
C PHE A 47 12.38 18.65 18.74
N GLY A 48 11.48 19.65 18.79
CA GLY A 48 10.87 20.12 20.03
C GLY A 48 10.18 19.01 20.81
N HIS A 49 9.34 18.23 20.14
CA HIS A 49 8.70 17.04 20.75
C HIS A 49 9.73 16.04 21.27
N ALA A 50 10.74 15.70 20.46
CA ALA A 50 11.76 14.72 20.81
C ALA A 50 12.59 15.15 22.03
N VAL A 51 12.99 16.43 22.10
CA VAL A 51 13.76 16.97 23.24
C VAL A 51 12.94 16.93 24.52
N VAL A 52 11.69 17.41 24.48
CA VAL A 52 10.84 17.43 25.68
C VAL A 52 10.47 16.01 26.11
N ALA A 53 10.28 15.07 25.17
CA ALA A 53 10.05 13.67 25.47
C ALA A 53 11.26 13.01 26.15
N TYR A 54 12.47 13.27 25.63
CA TYR A 54 13.71 12.79 26.23
C TYR A 54 13.89 13.28 27.67
N VAL A 55 13.71 14.58 27.90
CA VAL A 55 13.79 15.19 29.25
C VAL A 55 12.67 14.64 30.16
N GLY A 56 11.49 14.38 29.58
CA GLY A 56 10.31 13.86 30.25
C GLY A 56 10.37 12.38 30.63
N GLY A 57 11.37 11.63 30.16
CA GLY A 57 11.64 10.25 30.55
C GLY A 57 11.66 9.23 29.40
N ASP A 58 11.21 9.59 28.19
CA ASP A 58 11.28 8.70 27.04
C ASP A 58 12.67 8.77 26.39
N THR A 59 13.60 7.96 26.89
CA THR A 59 14.95 7.87 26.31
C THR A 59 14.97 7.19 24.95
N SER A 60 13.90 6.50 24.53
CA SER A 60 13.86 5.75 23.26
C SER A 60 13.94 6.65 22.03
N VAL A 61 13.58 7.94 22.17
CA VAL A 61 13.71 8.93 21.08
C VAL A 61 15.16 9.13 20.65
N LYS A 62 16.12 8.90 21.56
CA LYS A 62 17.55 8.95 21.24
C LYS A 62 17.95 7.74 20.39
N ASP A 63 17.51 6.55 20.79
CA ASP A 63 17.83 5.29 20.11
C ASP A 63 17.24 5.24 18.70
N LYS A 64 16.05 5.84 18.52
CA LYS A 64 15.39 6.01 17.22
C LYS A 64 16.01 7.10 16.35
N GLY A 65 16.96 7.88 16.88
CA GLY A 65 17.64 8.94 16.15
C GLY A 65 16.79 10.19 15.89
N TYR A 66 15.79 10.45 16.72
CA TYR A 66 14.90 11.61 16.60
C TYR A 66 15.51 12.92 17.15
N LEU A 67 16.58 12.84 17.94
CA LEU A 67 17.35 14.01 18.41
C LEU A 67 18.27 14.56 17.30
N THR A 68 17.76 14.67 16.09
CA THR A 68 18.46 15.20 14.91
C THR A 68 17.49 16.03 14.07
N LEU A 69 17.99 17.00 13.31
CA LEU A 69 17.18 17.75 12.34
C LEU A 69 17.13 17.05 10.97
N ASN A 70 17.45 15.76 10.89
CA ASN A 70 17.40 15.01 9.64
C ASN A 70 15.99 14.43 9.45
N PRO A 71 15.20 14.95 8.49
CA PRO A 71 13.81 14.57 8.36
C PRO A 71 13.61 13.16 7.78
N LEU A 72 14.66 12.55 7.21
CA LEU A 72 14.62 11.16 6.74
C LEU A 72 14.61 10.14 7.87
N LYS A 73 14.87 10.55 9.12
CA LYS A 73 14.85 9.68 10.29
C LYS A 73 13.49 9.63 10.99
N TYR A 74 12.52 10.44 10.56
CA TYR A 74 11.19 10.46 11.16
C TYR A 74 10.33 9.27 10.70
N THR A 75 9.30 8.96 11.48
CA THR A 75 8.57 7.67 11.44
C THR A 75 7.96 7.34 10.09
N ASP A 76 7.53 8.36 9.32
CA ASP A 76 7.03 8.20 7.94
C ASP A 76 7.37 9.46 7.12
N PRO A 77 8.49 9.49 6.38
CA PRO A 77 8.88 10.65 5.58
C PRO A 77 7.81 11.11 4.57
N GLY A 78 6.91 10.22 4.13
CA GLY A 78 5.80 10.54 3.24
C GLY A 78 4.74 11.40 3.94
N LEU A 79 4.30 10.99 5.13
CA LEU A 79 3.37 11.76 5.94
C LEU A 79 4.01 12.99 6.60
N SER A 80 5.29 12.90 6.99
CA SER A 80 6.03 13.95 7.69
C SER A 80 6.46 15.11 6.79
N LEU A 81 6.73 14.86 5.50
CA LEU A 81 7.27 15.87 4.59
C LEU A 81 6.48 15.96 3.29
N ALA A 82 6.31 14.83 2.59
CA ALA A 82 5.77 14.85 1.23
C ALA A 82 4.33 15.38 1.21
N LEU A 83 3.50 14.96 2.16
CA LEU A 83 2.11 15.41 2.29
C LEU A 83 2.03 16.92 2.64
N PRO A 84 2.67 17.43 3.70
CA PRO A 84 2.72 18.88 3.97
C PRO A 84 3.22 19.72 2.79
N ILE A 85 4.29 19.29 2.10
CA ILE A 85 4.83 19.99 0.93
C ILE A 85 3.82 20.00 -0.22
N LEU A 86 3.14 18.88 -0.47
CA LEU A 86 2.10 18.80 -1.49
C LEU A 86 0.96 19.79 -1.21
N PHE A 87 0.47 19.86 0.02
CA PHE A 87 -0.59 20.80 0.41
C PHE A 87 -0.13 22.26 0.37
N LEU A 88 1.11 22.52 0.78
CA LEU A 88 1.75 23.82 0.65
C LEU A 88 1.75 24.25 -0.83
N LEU A 89 2.20 23.39 -1.75
CA LEU A 89 2.24 23.67 -3.18
C LEU A 89 0.84 23.84 -3.81
N LEU A 90 -0.17 23.08 -3.36
CA LEU A 90 -1.54 23.10 -3.89
C LEU A 90 -2.36 24.34 -3.50
N GLY A 91 -2.11 24.92 -2.32
CA GLY A 91 -3.03 25.95 -1.80
C GLY A 91 -2.49 26.90 -0.74
N GLY A 92 -1.23 26.74 -0.32
CA GLY A 92 -0.61 27.54 0.74
C GLY A 92 -1.21 27.29 2.12
N ILE A 93 -1.85 26.13 2.35
CA ILE A 93 -2.28 25.73 3.68
C ILE A 93 -1.20 24.80 4.23
N ALA A 94 -0.52 25.30 5.24
CA ALA A 94 0.49 24.59 5.99
C ALA A 94 -0.19 23.50 6.84
N LEU A 95 -0.04 22.24 6.47
CA LEU A 95 -0.46 21.13 7.33
C LEU A 95 0.67 20.79 8.30
N PRO A 96 0.34 20.43 9.55
CA PRO A 96 1.32 19.87 10.48
C PRO A 96 2.02 18.66 9.86
N GLY A 97 3.35 18.63 9.97
CA GLY A 97 4.13 17.43 9.68
C GLY A 97 3.83 16.34 10.71
N GLY A 98 3.89 15.08 10.28
CA GLY A 98 3.67 13.92 11.13
C GLY A 98 4.91 13.48 11.93
N ALA A 99 4.79 13.54 13.25
CA ALA A 99 5.05 12.54 14.26
C ALA A 99 6.44 11.88 14.35
N VAL A 100 7.23 12.41 15.28
CA VAL A 100 8.10 11.62 16.17
C VAL A 100 7.28 10.63 16.98
N TYR A 101 7.66 9.34 16.98
CA TYR A 101 7.04 8.38 17.90
C TYR A 101 7.52 8.64 19.32
N ILE A 102 6.58 8.83 20.25
CA ILE A 102 6.84 9.07 21.67
C ILE A 102 6.15 8.01 22.51
N ASP A 103 6.92 7.30 23.32
CA ASP A 103 6.40 6.30 24.25
C ASP A 103 5.85 6.99 25.51
N ARG A 104 4.55 7.28 25.49
CA ARG A 104 3.86 7.96 26.60
C ARG A 104 3.93 7.19 27.92
N SER A 105 4.08 5.86 27.89
CA SER A 105 4.18 5.04 29.11
C SER A 105 5.46 5.30 29.91
N ARG A 106 6.49 5.85 29.26
CA ARG A 106 7.79 6.18 29.87
C ARG A 106 7.86 7.60 30.42
N LEU A 107 6.86 8.44 30.15
CA LEU A 107 6.84 9.80 30.63
C LEU A 107 6.50 9.83 32.14
N ARG A 108 7.18 10.70 32.88
CA ARG A 108 7.12 10.73 34.36
C ARG A 108 5.71 10.93 34.93
N HIS A 109 4.90 11.76 34.29
CA HIS A 109 3.52 12.04 34.72
C HIS A 109 2.71 12.73 33.60
N ARG A 110 1.38 12.78 33.73
CA ARG A 110 0.46 13.44 32.78
C ARG A 110 0.86 14.85 32.32
N GLY A 111 1.48 15.65 33.18
CA GLY A 111 2.01 16.97 32.80
C GLY A 111 3.11 16.93 31.74
N TRP A 112 3.92 15.86 31.70
CA TRP A 112 4.93 15.67 30.65
C TRP A 112 4.30 15.26 29.34
N GLU A 113 3.20 14.51 29.34
CA GLU A 113 2.44 14.24 28.11
C GLU A 113 1.93 15.55 27.48
N SER A 114 1.33 16.43 28.28
CA SER A 114 0.90 17.76 27.81
C SER A 114 2.07 18.63 27.35
N ALA A 115 3.19 18.62 28.09
CA ALA A 115 4.37 19.40 27.75
C ALA A 115 5.01 18.95 26.43
N VAL A 116 5.06 17.63 26.21
CA VAL A 116 5.54 17.05 24.96
C VAL A 116 4.68 17.52 23.80
N SER A 117 3.35 17.42 23.90
CA SER A 117 2.46 17.90 22.83
C SER A 117 2.55 19.41 22.63
N ALA A 118 2.76 20.21 23.67
CA ALA A 118 2.97 21.66 23.52
C ALA A 118 4.32 22.04 22.88
N ALA A 119 5.32 21.16 22.93
CA ALA A 119 6.70 21.48 22.55
C ALA A 119 6.84 21.85 21.07
N GLY A 120 6.22 21.10 20.16
CA GLY A 120 6.24 21.37 18.72
C GLY A 120 5.67 22.74 18.37
N PRO A 121 4.41 23.05 18.73
CA PRO A 121 3.80 24.35 18.46
C PRO A 121 4.58 25.52 19.06
N LEU A 122 5.16 25.35 20.26
CA LEU A 122 6.01 26.36 20.89
C LEU A 122 7.33 26.57 20.13
N ALA A 123 7.95 25.50 19.62
CA ALA A 123 9.13 25.59 18.78
C ALA A 123 8.82 26.34 17.47
N SER A 124 7.70 26.02 16.81
CA SER A 124 7.23 26.74 15.61
C SER A 124 6.94 28.22 15.91
N ALA A 125 6.32 28.54 17.05
CA ALA A 125 6.08 29.92 17.47
C ALA A 125 7.39 30.69 17.70
N LEU A 126 8.40 30.04 18.31
CA LEU A 126 9.73 30.64 18.48
C LEU A 126 10.41 30.89 17.14
N VAL A 127 10.37 29.93 16.21
CA VAL A 127 10.87 30.11 14.83
C VAL A 127 10.16 31.27 14.14
N THR A 128 8.84 31.37 14.27
CA THR A 128 8.04 32.48 13.73
C THR A 128 8.56 33.84 14.22
N CYS A 129 8.81 33.97 15.52
CA CYS A 129 9.38 35.20 16.11
C CYS A 129 10.79 35.50 15.61
N LEU A 130 11.65 34.49 15.48
CA LEU A 130 13.01 34.66 14.94
C LEU A 130 12.98 35.13 13.48
N LEU A 131 12.10 34.55 12.65
CA LEU A 131 11.92 34.95 11.26
C LEU A 131 11.35 36.38 11.13
N ALA A 132 10.64 36.88 12.13
CA ALA A 132 10.10 38.24 12.16
C ALA A 132 11.14 39.33 12.50
N MET A 133 12.32 38.97 13.02
CA MET A 133 13.35 39.95 13.42
C MET A 133 13.73 40.99 12.34
N PRO A 134 13.89 40.64 11.05
CA PRO A 134 14.15 41.62 9.99
C PRO A 134 13.12 42.76 9.92
N PHE A 135 11.86 42.47 10.23
CA PHE A 135 10.78 43.46 10.23
C PHE A 135 10.88 44.38 11.44
N TRP A 136 11.24 43.86 12.62
CA TRP A 136 11.51 44.66 13.82
C TRP A 136 12.72 45.58 13.65
N MET A 137 13.72 45.13 12.89
CA MET A 137 14.91 45.92 12.54
C MET A 137 14.66 46.94 11.43
N GLY A 138 13.42 47.05 10.93
CA GLY A 138 13.07 48.04 9.92
C GLY A 138 13.67 47.78 8.53
N TRP A 139 13.96 46.52 8.18
CA TRP A 139 14.49 46.16 6.85
C TRP A 139 13.50 46.43 5.70
N VAL A 140 12.27 46.86 6.03
CA VAL A 140 11.26 47.30 5.08
C VAL A 140 11.68 48.64 4.46
N SER A 141 12.53 48.61 3.43
CA SER A 141 12.89 49.80 2.64
C SER A 141 11.84 50.08 1.56
N ARG A 142 11.78 51.33 1.07
CA ARG A 142 10.86 51.72 -0.03
C ARG A 142 11.19 51.07 -1.39
N GLU A 143 12.33 50.39 -1.51
CA GLU A 143 12.67 49.53 -2.65
C GLU A 143 12.26 48.08 -2.37
N THR A 144 10.96 47.85 -2.18
CA THR A 144 10.30 46.55 -2.01
C THR A 144 10.33 45.67 -3.28
N GLN A 145 11.33 45.86 -4.15
CA GLN A 145 11.47 45.10 -5.39
C GLN A 145 12.06 43.70 -5.15
N HIS A 146 12.82 43.46 -4.08
CA HIS A 146 13.42 42.14 -3.86
C HIS A 146 12.41 41.10 -3.37
N TRP A 147 12.39 39.92 -4.01
CA TRP A 147 11.51 38.78 -3.73
C TRP A 147 11.65 38.19 -2.32
N ILE A 148 12.77 38.43 -1.63
CA ILE A 148 13.12 37.81 -0.35
C ILE A 148 12.17 38.22 0.78
N LEU A 149 11.96 39.53 1.00
CA LEU A 149 11.11 40.01 2.09
C LEU A 149 9.63 39.60 1.94
N PRO A 150 9.01 39.70 0.74
CA PRO A 150 7.69 39.11 0.51
C PRO A 150 7.63 37.59 0.76
N SER A 151 8.66 36.85 0.34
CA SER A 151 8.71 35.39 0.57
C SER A 151 8.84 35.06 2.05
N LEU A 152 9.64 35.82 2.79
CA LEU A 152 9.79 35.69 4.24
C LEU A 152 8.49 36.05 4.97
N ALA A 153 7.83 37.14 4.60
CA ALA A 153 6.52 37.52 5.15
C ALA A 153 5.47 36.42 4.92
N PHE A 154 5.46 35.83 3.72
CA PHE A 154 4.59 34.70 3.41
C PHE A 154 4.93 33.45 4.22
N LEU A 155 6.22 33.11 4.36
CA LEU A 155 6.66 32.00 5.21
C LEU A 155 6.22 32.21 6.66
N ILE A 156 6.41 33.39 7.24
CA ILE A 156 5.95 33.72 8.61
C ILE A 156 4.43 33.52 8.73
N LEU A 157 3.66 33.95 7.73
CA LEU A 157 2.21 33.73 7.72
C LEU A 157 1.86 32.23 7.71
N LEU A 158 2.61 31.40 6.98
CA LEU A 158 2.45 29.94 7.00
C LEU A 158 2.78 29.35 8.38
N GLU A 159 3.84 29.82 9.04
CA GLU A 159 4.20 29.37 10.40
C GLU A 159 3.13 29.74 11.43
N ILE A 160 2.57 30.95 11.35
CA ILE A 160 1.44 31.36 12.18
C ILE A 160 0.26 30.40 12.00
N LEU A 161 -0.07 30.07 10.75
CA LEU A 161 -1.14 29.12 10.44
C LEU A 161 -0.84 27.72 10.99
N ALA A 162 0.42 27.27 10.89
CA ALA A 162 0.88 26.00 11.44
C ALA A 162 0.63 25.91 12.95
N VAL A 163 1.07 26.94 13.68
CA VAL A 163 0.90 27.04 15.13
C VAL A 163 -0.58 27.07 15.49
N MET A 164 -1.38 27.90 14.81
CA MET A 164 -2.82 27.99 15.05
C MET A 164 -3.53 26.66 14.84
N LEU A 165 -3.23 25.97 13.73
CA LEU A 165 -3.83 24.68 13.43
C LEU A 165 -3.39 23.65 14.44
N ASN A 166 -2.09 23.54 14.74
CA ASN A 166 -1.60 22.56 15.71
C ASN A 166 -2.16 22.76 17.11
N LEU A 167 -2.51 23.98 17.52
CA LEU A 167 -3.12 24.24 18.83
C LEU A 167 -4.62 23.89 18.90
N LEU A 168 -5.25 23.46 17.80
CA LEU A 168 -6.65 23.02 17.85
C LEU A 168 -6.79 21.73 18.68
N PRO A 169 -7.81 21.65 19.55
CA PRO A 169 -8.07 20.47 20.40
C PRO A 169 -8.75 19.34 19.62
N ILE A 170 -8.21 18.97 18.46
CA ILE A 170 -8.77 17.95 17.55
C ILE A 170 -7.69 16.90 17.25
N PRO A 171 -7.89 15.60 17.54
CA PRO A 171 -6.92 14.58 17.17
C PRO A 171 -6.79 14.51 15.63
N PRO A 172 -5.57 14.38 15.06
CA PRO A 172 -4.33 14.02 15.73
C PRO A 172 -3.44 15.23 16.13
N LEU A 173 -3.98 16.45 16.18
CA LEU A 173 -3.20 17.67 16.39
C LEU A 173 -2.69 17.81 17.83
N ASP A 174 -1.61 18.55 17.99
CA ASP A 174 -0.93 18.75 19.27
C ASP A 174 -1.82 19.34 20.37
N GLY A 175 -2.71 20.27 20.01
CA GLY A 175 -3.64 20.91 20.93
C GLY A 175 -4.56 19.90 21.59
N TYR A 176 -4.90 18.81 20.90
CA TYR A 176 -5.58 17.68 21.53
C TYR A 176 -4.67 16.95 22.51
N GLY A 177 -3.43 16.66 22.13
CA GLY A 177 -2.43 16.02 23.02
C GLY A 177 -2.12 16.84 24.28
N ILE A 178 -2.23 18.17 24.24
CA ILE A 178 -2.10 19.03 25.42
C ILE A 178 -3.18 18.73 26.45
N ILE A 179 -4.43 18.57 26.01
CA ILE A 179 -5.59 18.38 26.90
C ILE A 179 -5.94 16.91 27.16
N GLU A 180 -5.54 16.00 26.27
CA GLU A 180 -5.90 14.58 26.27
C GLU A 180 -5.65 13.90 27.64
N PRO A 181 -4.48 14.07 28.30
CA PRO A 181 -4.20 13.42 29.60
C PRO A 181 -5.15 13.84 30.73
N TRP A 182 -5.90 14.93 30.54
CA TRP A 182 -6.83 15.51 31.51
C TRP A 182 -8.29 15.17 31.20
N LEU A 183 -8.57 14.58 30.03
CA LEU A 183 -9.91 14.16 29.64
C LEU A 183 -10.31 12.84 30.32
N PRO A 184 -11.60 12.63 30.61
CA PRO A 184 -12.10 11.33 31.06
C PRO A 184 -11.80 10.24 30.04
N GLN A 185 -11.46 9.04 30.51
CA GLN A 185 -11.08 7.90 29.65
C GLN A 185 -12.13 7.58 28.57
N LYS A 186 -13.43 7.72 28.89
CA LYS A 186 -14.52 7.54 27.92
C LYS A 186 -14.44 8.53 26.75
N ALA A 187 -14.09 9.79 27.04
CA ALA A 187 -13.94 10.83 26.03
C ALA A 187 -12.71 10.58 25.16
N GLN A 188 -11.57 10.20 25.76
CA GLN A 188 -10.36 9.83 25.02
C GLN A 188 -10.63 8.70 24.01
N ILE A 189 -11.31 7.62 24.45
CA ILE A 189 -11.66 6.48 23.58
C ILE A 189 -12.54 6.93 22.41
N GLN A 190 -13.53 7.81 22.65
CA GLN A 190 -14.41 8.30 21.60
C GLN A 190 -13.66 9.20 20.61
N LEU A 191 -12.88 10.17 21.10
CA LEU A 191 -12.15 11.12 20.27
C LEU A 191 -11.04 10.42 19.46
N ASN A 192 -10.31 9.48 20.06
CA ASN A 192 -9.24 8.75 19.39
C ASN A 192 -9.74 7.85 18.24
N LYS A 193 -11.00 7.41 18.26
CA LYS A 193 -11.63 6.71 17.10
C LYS A 193 -11.73 7.61 15.86
N PHE A 194 -11.94 8.91 16.07
CA PHE A 194 -12.05 9.90 14.99
C PHE A 194 -10.70 10.49 14.58
N GLY A 195 -9.62 10.22 15.32
CA GLY A 195 -8.32 10.85 15.09
C GLY A 195 -7.74 10.63 13.69
N ARG A 196 -7.99 9.46 13.07
CA ARG A 196 -7.58 9.20 11.67
C ARG A 196 -8.29 10.08 10.63
N TYR A 197 -9.41 10.71 11.00
CA TYR A 197 -10.22 11.55 10.12
C TYR A 197 -10.14 13.04 10.45
N GLY A 198 -9.62 13.42 11.63
CA GLY A 198 -9.67 14.81 12.10
C GLY A 198 -9.01 15.80 11.14
N ILE A 199 -7.84 15.46 10.59
CA ILE A 199 -7.15 16.32 9.61
C ILE A 199 -7.98 16.52 8.33
N TRP A 200 -8.68 15.48 7.87
CA TRP A 200 -9.55 15.54 6.70
C TRP A 200 -10.81 16.37 6.95
N VAL A 201 -11.37 16.30 8.16
CA VAL A 201 -12.51 17.12 8.58
C VAL A 201 -12.11 18.60 8.63
N ILE A 202 -10.97 18.92 9.25
CA ILE A 202 -10.45 20.29 9.29
C ILE A 202 -10.20 20.81 7.89
N PHE A 203 -9.59 19.99 7.02
CA PHE A 203 -9.38 20.35 5.63
C PHE A 203 -10.71 20.63 4.90
N GLY A 204 -11.69 19.72 4.99
CA GLY A 204 -13.01 19.91 4.41
C GLY A 204 -13.70 21.17 4.93
N LEU A 205 -13.62 21.44 6.23
CA LEU A 205 -14.15 22.65 6.86
C LEU A 205 -13.47 23.90 6.29
N LEU A 206 -12.15 23.97 6.28
CA LEU A 206 -11.40 25.15 5.81
C LEU A 206 -11.52 25.37 4.29
N TRP A 207 -11.81 24.31 3.52
CA TRP A 207 -11.92 24.39 2.06
C TRP A 207 -13.34 24.72 1.59
N PHE A 208 -14.37 24.11 2.20
CA PHE A 208 -15.75 24.23 1.76
C PHE A 208 -16.58 25.20 2.60
N VAL A 209 -16.17 25.50 3.84
CA VAL A 209 -16.89 26.41 4.75
C VAL A 209 -16.19 27.76 4.78
N GLU A 210 -16.70 28.68 3.96
CA GLU A 210 -16.12 30.02 3.79
C GLU A 210 -15.94 30.81 5.11
N PRO A 211 -16.92 30.84 6.05
CA PRO A 211 -16.74 31.53 7.33
C PRO A 211 -15.56 30.99 8.15
N ALA A 212 -15.36 29.67 8.15
CA ALA A 212 -14.28 29.02 8.90
C ALA A 212 -12.91 29.40 8.32
N SER A 213 -12.77 29.37 6.99
CA SER A 213 -11.53 29.81 6.34
C SER A 213 -11.28 31.30 6.57
N ARG A 214 -12.31 32.14 6.44
CA ARG A 214 -12.20 33.59 6.65
C ARG A 214 -11.70 33.91 8.05
N LEU A 215 -12.24 33.25 9.07
CA LEU A 215 -11.81 33.40 10.45
C LEU A 215 -10.32 33.05 10.61
N LEU A 216 -9.89 31.88 10.11
CA LEU A 216 -8.49 31.44 10.18
C LEU A 216 -7.53 32.48 9.58
N TRP A 217 -7.80 32.92 8.35
CA TRP A 217 -6.93 33.88 7.66
C TRP A 217 -6.95 35.27 8.31
N GLN A 218 -8.11 35.73 8.79
CA GLN A 218 -8.20 37.01 9.51
C GLN A 218 -7.36 36.98 10.79
N THR A 219 -7.50 35.93 11.60
CA THR A 219 -6.72 35.78 12.83
C THR A 219 -5.23 35.68 12.53
N ALA A 220 -4.83 34.92 11.50
CA ALA A 220 -3.43 34.82 11.10
C ALA A 220 -2.85 36.18 10.66
N HIS A 221 -3.62 36.98 9.92
CA HIS A 221 -3.21 38.33 9.55
C HIS A 221 -3.10 39.27 10.75
N THR A 222 -4.03 39.22 11.70
CA THR A 222 -3.92 40.01 12.94
C THR A 222 -2.68 39.64 13.74
N ILE A 223 -2.34 38.35 13.86
CA ILE A 223 -1.11 37.90 14.52
C ILE A 223 0.12 38.40 13.75
N SER A 224 0.10 38.32 12.43
CA SER A 224 1.17 38.85 11.56
C SER A 224 1.40 40.35 11.79
N GLU A 225 0.35 41.15 11.89
CA GLU A 225 0.43 42.59 12.21
C GLU A 225 1.02 42.84 13.58
N VAL A 226 0.61 42.07 14.59
CA VAL A 226 1.17 42.15 15.96
C VAL A 226 2.67 41.83 15.96
N LEU A 227 3.11 40.90 15.12
CA LEU A 227 4.53 40.58 14.91
C LEU A 227 5.25 41.60 14.03
N GLY A 228 4.61 42.69 13.59
CA GLY A 228 5.21 43.72 12.76
C GLY A 228 5.41 43.31 11.28
N VAL A 229 4.78 42.22 10.85
CA VAL A 229 4.89 41.69 9.48
C VAL A 229 3.67 42.15 8.66
N PRO A 230 3.83 43.00 7.64
CA PRO A 230 2.72 43.54 6.87
C PRO A 230 1.93 42.45 6.12
N PRO A 231 0.62 42.29 6.35
CA PRO A 231 -0.22 41.28 5.67
C PRO A 231 -0.20 41.39 4.15
N GLU A 232 -0.14 42.62 3.62
CA GLU A 232 -0.07 42.88 2.19
C GLU A 232 1.19 42.29 1.57
N MET A 233 2.32 42.39 2.27
CA MET A 233 3.60 41.85 1.82
C MET A 233 3.58 40.32 1.79
N ALA A 234 2.97 39.69 2.80
CA ALA A 234 2.72 38.25 2.79
C ALA A 234 1.80 37.83 1.63
N GLY A 235 0.82 38.67 1.28
CA GLY A 235 -0.03 38.48 0.10
C GLY A 235 0.74 38.49 -1.22
N VAL A 236 1.72 39.40 -1.36
CA VAL A 236 2.63 39.43 -2.53
C VAL A 236 3.48 38.16 -2.58
N GLY A 237 4.06 37.74 -1.45
CA GLY A 237 4.82 36.49 -1.37
C GLY A 237 4.00 35.26 -1.76
N PHE A 238 2.73 35.19 -1.32
CA PHE A 238 1.81 34.14 -1.73
C PHE A 238 1.55 34.12 -3.24
N GLN A 239 1.35 35.29 -3.86
CA GLN A 239 1.13 35.39 -5.31
C GLN A 239 2.35 34.90 -6.11
N LEU A 240 3.55 35.30 -5.69
CA LEU A 240 4.81 34.84 -6.29
C LEU A 240 4.97 33.33 -6.14
N PHE A 241 4.73 32.79 -4.95
CA PHE A 241 4.79 31.35 -4.69
C PHE A 241 3.82 30.57 -5.58
N ARG A 242 2.55 31.01 -5.65
CA ARG A 242 1.49 30.31 -6.39
C ARG A 242 1.73 30.28 -7.90
N GLN A 243 2.41 31.28 -8.45
CA GLN A 243 2.72 31.35 -9.87
C GLN A 243 3.53 30.13 -10.35
N GLN A 244 4.37 29.57 -9.47
CA GLN A 244 5.29 28.48 -9.79
C GLN A 244 4.95 27.15 -9.12
N SER A 245 4.36 27.17 -7.93
CA SER A 245 4.00 25.95 -7.20
C SER A 245 3.06 25.04 -8.02
N GLY A 246 2.15 25.62 -8.81
CA GLY A 246 1.25 24.87 -9.68
C GLY A 246 1.97 24.09 -10.79
N TRP A 247 3.03 24.65 -11.38
CA TRP A 247 3.82 23.97 -12.41
C TRP A 247 4.65 22.82 -11.82
N LEU A 248 5.13 22.93 -10.58
CA LEU A 248 5.80 21.83 -9.89
C LEU A 248 4.84 20.67 -9.59
N VAL A 249 3.62 20.97 -9.16
CA VAL A 249 2.58 19.95 -8.95
C VAL A 249 2.26 19.26 -10.27
N LEU A 250 2.07 20.02 -11.35
CA LEU A 250 1.83 19.45 -12.68
C LEU A 250 3.02 18.59 -13.13
N GLY A 251 4.25 19.07 -12.93
CA GLY A 251 5.48 18.33 -13.23
C GLY A 251 5.56 17.02 -12.44
N PHE A 252 5.23 17.03 -11.14
CA PHE A 252 5.19 15.83 -10.32
C PHE A 252 4.10 14.86 -10.77
N VAL A 253 2.90 15.34 -11.12
CA VAL A 253 1.81 14.50 -11.64
C VAL A 253 2.21 13.87 -12.97
N VAL A 254 2.81 14.64 -13.88
CA VAL A 254 3.31 14.13 -15.16
C VAL A 254 4.44 13.14 -14.94
N LEU A 255 5.37 13.42 -14.03
CA LEU A 255 6.46 12.50 -13.70
C LEU A 255 5.93 11.21 -13.06
N ALA A 256 4.99 11.29 -12.13
CA ALA A 256 4.34 10.12 -11.53
C ALA A 256 3.55 9.32 -12.57
N TRP A 257 2.93 9.99 -13.55
CA TRP A 257 2.28 9.34 -14.69
C TRP A 257 3.29 8.67 -15.63
N LEU A 258 4.44 9.30 -15.90
CA LEU A 258 5.53 8.74 -16.69
C LEU A 258 6.20 7.55 -16.00
N LEU A 259 6.38 7.63 -14.68
CA LEU A 259 6.96 6.58 -13.82
C LEU A 259 5.93 5.51 -13.43
N ARG A 260 4.66 5.64 -13.85
CA ARG A 260 3.65 4.62 -13.57
C ARG A 260 4.04 3.33 -14.29
N SER A 261 4.26 2.28 -13.52
CA SER A 261 4.53 0.92 -14.01
C SER A 261 3.35 0.41 -14.84
N LYS A 262 3.42 0.60 -16.17
CA LYS A 262 2.36 0.21 -17.11
C LYS A 262 2.15 -1.30 -17.13
N GLU A 263 3.21 -2.07 -16.90
CA GLU A 263 3.18 -3.52 -16.73
C GLU A 263 2.26 -3.93 -15.55
N ASN A 264 2.36 -3.25 -14.41
CA ASN A 264 1.51 -3.53 -13.25
C ASN A 264 0.04 -3.16 -13.51
N GLU A 265 -0.23 -2.13 -14.31
CA GLU A 265 -1.58 -1.76 -14.70
C GLU A 265 -2.23 -2.86 -15.55
N GLN A 266 -1.50 -3.36 -16.56
CA GLN A 266 -2.00 -4.43 -17.41
C GLN A 266 -2.15 -5.75 -16.65
N TYR A 267 -1.20 -6.08 -15.77
CA TYR A 267 -1.32 -7.23 -14.88
C TYR A 267 -2.55 -7.14 -13.97
N ARG A 268 -2.79 -5.99 -13.30
CA ARG A 268 -3.98 -5.78 -12.47
C ARG A 268 -5.28 -5.87 -13.27
N ARG A 269 -5.27 -5.36 -14.51
CA ARG A 269 -6.39 -5.50 -15.45
C ARG A 269 -6.65 -6.97 -15.77
N GLY A 270 -5.61 -7.74 -16.07
CA GLY A 270 -5.68 -9.19 -16.29
C GLY A 270 -6.31 -9.92 -15.10
N ASN A 271 -5.84 -9.65 -13.88
CA ASN A 271 -6.39 -10.27 -12.66
C ASN A 271 -7.88 -9.96 -12.46
N LYS A 272 -8.31 -8.72 -12.77
CA LYS A 272 -9.73 -8.35 -12.68
C LYS A 272 -10.57 -9.13 -13.70
N LEU A 273 -10.08 -9.24 -14.94
CA LEU A 273 -10.77 -9.95 -16.02
C LEU A 273 -10.84 -11.47 -15.74
N LEU A 274 -9.77 -12.05 -15.20
CA LEU A 274 -9.71 -13.43 -14.75
C LEU A 274 -10.77 -13.71 -13.68
N LYS A 275 -10.89 -12.86 -12.65
CA LYS A 275 -11.94 -12.98 -11.63
C LYS A 275 -13.36 -12.87 -12.20
N SER A 276 -13.53 -12.13 -13.29
CA SER A 276 -14.78 -12.04 -14.04
C SER A 276 -14.95 -13.14 -15.10
N GLN A 277 -14.09 -14.16 -15.11
CA GLN A 277 -14.09 -15.30 -16.05
C GLN A 277 -13.97 -14.88 -17.53
N GLN A 278 -13.46 -13.67 -17.81
CA GLN A 278 -13.21 -13.20 -19.17
C GLN A 278 -11.81 -13.62 -19.62
N TYR A 279 -11.62 -14.92 -19.85
CA TYR A 279 -10.30 -15.53 -20.02
C TYR A 279 -9.50 -14.97 -21.20
N GLU A 280 -10.10 -14.81 -22.39
CA GLU A 280 -9.39 -14.25 -23.56
C GLU A 280 -8.96 -12.78 -23.34
N ALA A 281 -9.79 -11.98 -22.68
CA ALA A 281 -9.45 -10.60 -22.35
C ALA A 281 -8.34 -10.54 -21.28
N ALA A 282 -8.36 -11.46 -20.30
CA ALA A 282 -7.31 -11.59 -19.30
C ALA A 282 -5.98 -11.97 -19.94
N LEU A 283 -5.99 -12.95 -20.85
CA LEU A 283 -4.83 -13.36 -21.64
C LEU A 283 -4.22 -12.19 -22.41
N ALA A 284 -5.04 -11.40 -23.10
CA ALA A 284 -4.58 -10.22 -23.83
C ALA A 284 -3.92 -9.18 -22.89
N ALA A 285 -4.46 -8.98 -21.69
CA ALA A 285 -3.89 -8.06 -20.71
C ALA A 285 -2.54 -8.57 -20.15
N TYR A 286 -2.40 -9.86 -19.86
CA TYR A 286 -1.10 -10.42 -19.44
C TYR A 286 -0.05 -10.35 -20.55
N ASN A 287 -0.43 -10.61 -21.81
CA ASN A 287 0.46 -10.43 -22.95
C ASN A 287 0.97 -8.98 -23.06
N GLN A 288 0.11 -7.98 -22.80
CA GLN A 288 0.53 -6.58 -22.76
C GLN A 288 1.49 -6.29 -21.61
N ALA A 289 1.27 -6.88 -20.42
CA ALA A 289 2.17 -6.73 -19.29
C ALA A 289 3.57 -7.29 -19.61
N ILE A 290 3.62 -8.48 -20.21
CA ILE A 290 4.84 -9.16 -20.65
C ILE A 290 5.57 -8.39 -21.75
N ALA A 291 4.84 -7.81 -22.70
CA ALA A 291 5.43 -6.98 -23.75
C ALA A 291 6.11 -5.71 -23.20
N ILE A 292 5.68 -5.22 -22.03
CA ILE A 292 6.30 -4.07 -21.34
C ILE A 292 7.47 -4.54 -20.47
N LYS A 293 7.30 -5.64 -19.74
CA LYS A 293 8.32 -6.25 -18.88
C LYS A 293 8.41 -7.74 -19.16
N ALA A 294 9.44 -8.14 -19.92
CA ALA A 294 9.59 -9.51 -20.40
C ALA A 294 9.85 -10.53 -19.29
N ASP A 295 10.50 -10.12 -18.19
CA ASP A 295 10.82 -10.95 -17.02
C ASP A 295 9.75 -10.83 -15.90
N TYR A 296 8.50 -10.51 -16.26
CA TYR A 296 7.43 -10.34 -15.29
C TYR A 296 6.82 -11.70 -14.88
N TYR A 297 7.42 -12.31 -13.86
CA TYR A 297 7.02 -13.60 -13.27
C TYR A 297 5.49 -13.78 -13.15
N GLU A 298 4.82 -12.90 -12.42
CA GLU A 298 3.39 -13.04 -12.13
C GLU A 298 2.53 -12.99 -13.40
N ALA A 299 2.90 -12.13 -14.36
CA ALA A 299 2.17 -12.04 -15.62
C ALA A 299 2.32 -13.32 -16.45
N TRP A 300 3.51 -13.92 -16.49
CA TRP A 300 3.74 -15.22 -17.13
C TRP A 300 2.98 -16.34 -16.42
N TYR A 301 2.99 -16.38 -15.09
CA TYR A 301 2.27 -17.38 -14.31
C TYR A 301 0.76 -17.36 -14.61
N PHE A 302 0.13 -16.19 -14.48
CA PHE A 302 -1.31 -16.08 -14.73
C PHE A 302 -1.67 -16.21 -16.21
N ARG A 303 -0.78 -15.86 -17.13
CA ARG A 303 -0.92 -16.21 -18.56
C ARG A 303 -1.01 -17.73 -18.74
N SER A 304 -0.08 -18.47 -18.14
CA SER A 304 -0.03 -19.93 -18.19
C SER A 304 -1.32 -20.56 -17.64
N TYR A 305 -1.75 -20.08 -16.48
CA TYR A 305 -2.97 -20.54 -15.82
C TYR A 305 -4.23 -20.25 -16.67
N VAL A 306 -4.34 -19.06 -17.26
CA VAL A 306 -5.46 -18.74 -18.16
C VAL A 306 -5.48 -19.60 -19.41
N LEU A 307 -4.31 -19.87 -20.01
CA LEU A 307 -4.21 -20.76 -21.16
C LEU A 307 -4.64 -22.19 -20.81
N HIS A 308 -4.30 -22.67 -19.62
CA HIS A 308 -4.78 -23.95 -19.10
C HIS A 308 -6.32 -23.96 -18.97
N LEU A 309 -6.93 -22.92 -18.40
CA LEU A 309 -8.40 -22.81 -18.30
C LEU A 309 -9.09 -22.74 -19.67
N LEU A 310 -8.43 -22.17 -20.67
CA LEU A 310 -8.86 -22.15 -22.07
C LEU A 310 -8.58 -23.45 -22.82
N GLN A 311 -8.01 -24.46 -22.15
CA GLN A 311 -7.58 -25.74 -22.74
C GLN A 311 -6.53 -25.61 -23.86
N ARG A 312 -5.80 -24.49 -23.88
CA ARG A 312 -4.69 -24.21 -24.81
C ARG A 312 -3.39 -24.72 -24.20
N TYR A 313 -3.33 -26.03 -23.97
CA TYR A 313 -2.30 -26.66 -23.13
C TYR A 313 -0.88 -26.47 -23.67
N GLU A 314 -0.64 -26.62 -24.97
CA GLU A 314 0.70 -26.40 -25.55
C GLU A 314 1.22 -24.96 -25.34
N GLU A 315 0.35 -23.95 -25.49
CA GLU A 315 0.72 -22.56 -25.20
C GLU A 315 0.92 -22.33 -23.69
N ALA A 316 0.15 -23.02 -22.84
CA ALA A 316 0.34 -22.99 -21.40
C ALA A 316 1.72 -23.56 -21.02
N LEU A 317 2.15 -24.67 -21.63
CA LEU A 317 3.48 -25.26 -21.40
C LEU A 317 4.61 -24.31 -21.77
N ALA A 318 4.53 -23.65 -22.92
CA ALA A 318 5.51 -22.63 -23.31
C ALA A 318 5.55 -21.46 -22.31
N SER A 319 4.41 -21.13 -21.70
CA SER A 319 4.33 -20.10 -20.66
C SER A 319 4.95 -20.56 -19.34
N TYR A 320 4.65 -21.78 -18.88
CA TYR A 320 5.23 -22.34 -17.66
C TYR A 320 6.76 -22.45 -17.76
N GLU A 321 7.29 -22.77 -18.94
CA GLU A 321 8.74 -22.79 -19.17
C GLU A 321 9.37 -21.40 -18.96
N GLN A 322 8.72 -20.32 -19.40
CA GLN A 322 9.17 -18.96 -19.10
C GLN A 322 9.11 -18.63 -17.62
N VAL A 323 8.07 -19.08 -16.92
CA VAL A 323 7.95 -18.92 -15.46
C VAL A 323 9.11 -19.61 -14.75
N ILE A 324 9.41 -20.86 -15.10
CA ILE A 324 10.50 -21.66 -14.51
C ILE A 324 11.86 -21.02 -14.75
N GLN A 325 12.11 -20.46 -15.95
CA GLN A 325 13.35 -19.74 -16.27
C GLN A 325 13.53 -18.47 -15.43
N ILE A 326 12.43 -17.77 -15.09
CA ILE A 326 12.46 -16.57 -14.25
C ILE A 326 12.58 -16.94 -12.77
N TYR A 327 11.80 -17.94 -12.32
CA TYR A 327 11.73 -18.39 -10.94
C TYR A 327 11.18 -19.83 -10.87
N SER A 328 12.05 -20.77 -10.49
CA SER A 328 11.74 -22.20 -10.45
C SER A 328 11.23 -22.72 -9.10
N GLN A 329 11.15 -21.85 -8.08
CA GLN A 329 10.88 -22.21 -6.67
C GLN A 329 9.39 -22.07 -6.29
N ASP A 330 8.48 -22.21 -7.25
CA ASP A 330 7.03 -22.22 -7.02
C ASP A 330 6.46 -23.58 -7.42
N ALA A 331 6.06 -24.38 -6.44
CA ALA A 331 5.53 -25.72 -6.65
C ALA A 331 4.25 -25.73 -7.50
N SER A 332 3.45 -24.66 -7.45
CA SER A 332 2.20 -24.55 -8.21
C SER A 332 2.46 -24.52 -9.72
N VAL A 333 3.56 -23.91 -10.14
CA VAL A 333 3.96 -23.82 -11.56
C VAL A 333 4.20 -25.21 -12.12
N TRP A 334 4.99 -26.01 -11.41
CA TRP A 334 5.31 -27.39 -11.78
C TRP A 334 4.06 -28.27 -11.77
N TYR A 335 3.20 -28.11 -10.77
CA TYR A 335 1.92 -28.82 -10.69
C TYR A 335 1.00 -28.53 -11.89
N TYR A 336 0.75 -27.26 -12.22
CA TYR A 336 -0.13 -26.93 -13.35
C TYR A 336 0.50 -27.24 -14.72
N ARG A 337 1.83 -27.22 -14.82
CA ARG A 337 2.56 -27.78 -15.98
C ARG A 337 2.27 -29.27 -16.12
N GLY A 338 2.38 -30.03 -15.03
CA GLY A 338 2.06 -31.46 -14.96
C GLY A 338 0.62 -31.76 -15.37
N LEU A 339 -0.36 -31.00 -14.85
CA LEU A 339 -1.76 -31.15 -15.24
C LEU A 339 -1.96 -30.93 -16.75
N SER A 340 -1.31 -29.89 -17.30
CA SER A 340 -1.44 -29.57 -18.73
C SER A 340 -0.81 -30.66 -19.61
N LEU A 341 0.29 -31.27 -19.17
CA LEU A 341 0.91 -32.43 -19.82
C LEU A 341 0.01 -33.67 -19.74
N GLY A 342 -0.64 -33.90 -18.59
CA GLY A 342 -1.61 -34.99 -18.42
C GLY A 342 -2.78 -34.89 -19.40
N TYR A 343 -3.35 -33.69 -19.59
CA TYR A 343 -4.39 -33.47 -20.61
C TYR A 343 -3.92 -33.69 -22.05
N LEU A 344 -2.62 -33.53 -22.30
CA LEU A 344 -1.97 -33.84 -23.57
C LEU A 344 -1.52 -35.30 -23.67
N GLN A 345 -1.79 -36.13 -22.65
CA GLN A 345 -1.37 -37.53 -22.53
C GLN A 345 0.16 -37.72 -22.56
N ARG A 346 0.92 -36.69 -22.17
CA ARG A 346 2.39 -36.72 -22.03
C ARG A 346 2.75 -37.10 -20.59
N TYR A 347 2.37 -38.31 -20.19
CA TYR A 347 2.35 -38.73 -18.78
C TYR A 347 3.74 -38.79 -18.14
N GLU A 348 4.78 -39.21 -18.86
CA GLU A 348 6.15 -39.26 -18.35
C GLU A 348 6.69 -37.86 -18.00
N GLU A 349 6.39 -36.87 -18.84
CA GLU A 349 6.76 -35.47 -18.58
C GLU A 349 5.90 -34.86 -17.47
N ALA A 350 4.65 -35.29 -17.35
CA ALA A 350 3.76 -34.89 -16.26
C ALA A 350 4.31 -35.38 -14.92
N ILE A 351 4.73 -36.64 -14.84
CA ILE A 351 5.37 -37.24 -13.66
C ILE A 351 6.60 -36.44 -13.25
N ALA A 352 7.51 -36.14 -14.20
CA ALA A 352 8.69 -35.31 -13.91
C ALA A 352 8.31 -33.93 -13.34
N SER A 353 7.21 -33.33 -13.83
CA SER A 353 6.72 -32.06 -13.30
C SER A 353 6.16 -32.19 -11.88
N TYR A 354 5.42 -33.26 -11.59
CA TYR A 354 4.92 -33.51 -10.24
C TYR A 354 6.04 -33.84 -9.27
N ASP A 355 7.09 -34.55 -9.70
CA ASP A 355 8.28 -34.83 -8.88
C ASP A 355 8.98 -33.53 -8.46
N GLU A 356 9.13 -32.55 -9.37
CA GLU A 356 9.66 -31.22 -9.02
C GLU A 356 8.72 -30.47 -8.05
N ALA A 357 7.40 -30.52 -8.26
CA ALA A 357 6.44 -29.92 -7.34
C ALA A 357 6.53 -30.53 -5.93
N ILE A 358 6.68 -31.87 -5.82
CA ILE A 358 6.83 -32.61 -4.57
C ILE A 358 8.17 -32.31 -3.89
N ALA A 359 9.25 -32.16 -4.66
CA ALA A 359 10.57 -31.82 -4.15
C ALA A 359 10.59 -30.44 -3.48
N LEU A 360 9.82 -29.49 -4.02
CA LEU A 360 9.61 -28.16 -3.43
C LEU A 360 8.65 -28.22 -2.23
N GLU A 361 7.50 -28.87 -2.39
CA GLU A 361 6.44 -28.96 -1.38
C GLU A 361 5.82 -30.36 -1.36
N SER A 362 6.25 -31.19 -0.41
CA SER A 362 5.84 -32.61 -0.35
C SER A 362 4.50 -32.86 0.35
N ASN A 363 3.94 -31.87 1.06
CA ASN A 363 2.75 -32.03 1.91
C ASN A 363 1.45 -31.55 1.24
N ILE A 364 1.35 -31.69 -0.08
CA ILE A 364 0.15 -31.38 -0.87
C ILE A 364 -0.36 -32.67 -1.51
N GLU A 365 -1.59 -33.07 -1.18
CA GLU A 365 -2.17 -34.34 -1.62
C GLU A 365 -2.34 -34.40 -3.13
N SER A 366 -2.71 -33.28 -3.74
CA SER A 366 -2.97 -33.19 -5.18
C SER A 366 -1.74 -33.58 -6.00
N PHE A 367 -0.53 -33.22 -5.57
CA PHE A 367 0.68 -33.51 -6.33
C PHE A 367 0.93 -35.03 -6.42
N TRP A 368 0.77 -35.72 -5.29
CA TRP A 368 0.89 -37.17 -5.23
C TRP A 368 -0.25 -37.89 -5.96
N TYR A 369 -1.48 -37.38 -5.84
CA TYR A 369 -2.64 -37.96 -6.52
C TYR A 369 -2.50 -37.90 -8.04
N TYR A 370 -2.20 -36.73 -8.60
CA TYR A 370 -2.08 -36.59 -10.06
C TYR A 370 -0.81 -37.24 -10.62
N ARG A 371 0.25 -37.38 -9.80
CA ARG A 371 1.38 -38.26 -10.11
C ARG A 371 0.93 -39.71 -10.21
N GLY A 372 0.13 -40.20 -9.25
CA GLY A 372 -0.44 -41.54 -9.27
C GLY A 372 -1.35 -41.78 -10.48
N ASP A 373 -2.15 -40.78 -10.86
CA ASP A 373 -3.00 -40.83 -12.05
C ASP A 373 -2.16 -40.96 -13.33
N ALA A 374 -1.06 -40.21 -13.43
CA ALA A 374 -0.15 -40.33 -14.57
C ALA A 374 0.52 -41.72 -14.65
N PHE A 375 0.96 -42.30 -13.51
CA PHE A 375 1.48 -43.67 -13.48
C PHE A 375 0.43 -44.72 -13.85
N TYR A 376 -0.79 -44.55 -13.35
CA TYR A 376 -1.92 -45.42 -13.68
C TYR A 376 -2.19 -45.44 -15.19
N ASN A 377 -2.19 -44.28 -15.85
CA ASN A 377 -2.37 -44.19 -17.30
C ASN A 377 -1.21 -44.82 -18.10
N LEU A 378 -0.02 -44.91 -17.52
CA LEU A 378 1.12 -45.65 -18.05
C LEU A 378 1.10 -47.15 -17.70
N GLN A 379 0.06 -47.63 -17.02
CA GLN A 379 -0.08 -49.01 -16.51
C GLN A 379 1.02 -49.42 -15.51
N GLN A 380 1.63 -48.44 -14.85
CA GLN A 380 2.63 -48.61 -13.79
C GLN A 380 1.92 -48.58 -12.44
N TYR A 381 1.18 -49.66 -12.15
CA TYR A 381 0.22 -49.69 -11.05
C TYR A 381 0.87 -49.66 -9.66
N GLU A 382 2.05 -50.27 -9.50
CA GLU A 382 2.79 -50.27 -8.23
C GLU A 382 3.21 -48.84 -7.83
N GLU A 383 3.75 -48.06 -8.77
CA GLU A 383 4.11 -46.65 -8.56
C GLU A 383 2.88 -45.76 -8.37
N ALA A 384 1.78 -46.07 -9.05
CA ALA A 384 0.49 -45.38 -8.87
C ALA A 384 -0.03 -45.58 -7.44
N ILE A 385 -0.07 -46.84 -6.95
CA ILE A 385 -0.48 -47.20 -5.60
C ILE A 385 0.38 -46.47 -4.56
N ALA A 386 1.71 -46.48 -4.73
CA ALA A 386 2.62 -45.79 -3.81
C ALA A 386 2.35 -44.28 -3.75
N SER A 387 1.99 -43.66 -4.89
CA SER A 387 1.65 -42.24 -4.97
C SER A 387 0.30 -41.96 -4.30
N TYR A 388 -0.72 -42.80 -4.54
CA TYR A 388 -2.02 -42.68 -3.87
C TYR A 388 -1.91 -42.87 -2.36
N ASP A 389 -1.06 -43.79 -1.88
CA ASP A 389 -0.80 -43.96 -0.45
C ASP A 389 -0.23 -42.69 0.19
N ARG A 390 0.66 -41.97 -0.50
CA ARG A 390 1.14 -40.67 -0.02
C ARG A 390 0.04 -39.61 0.00
N ALA A 391 -0.79 -39.55 -1.04
CA ALA A 391 -1.93 -38.64 -1.07
C ALA A 391 -2.90 -38.92 0.11
N ILE A 392 -3.20 -40.19 0.39
CA ILE A 392 -4.05 -40.64 1.50
C ILE A 392 -3.41 -40.33 2.86
N GLN A 393 -2.10 -40.52 3.02
CA GLN A 393 -1.39 -40.16 4.25
C GLN A 393 -1.50 -38.67 4.58
N ILE A 394 -1.46 -37.82 3.55
CA ILE A 394 -1.62 -36.36 3.69
C ILE A 394 -3.09 -36.01 3.94
N LYS A 395 -4.00 -36.65 3.21
CA LYS A 395 -5.45 -36.39 3.25
C LYS A 395 -6.25 -37.70 3.26
N PRO A 396 -6.55 -38.26 4.45
CA PRO A 396 -7.22 -39.55 4.57
C PRO A 396 -8.65 -39.58 4.01
N ASP A 397 -9.33 -38.44 3.96
CA ASP A 397 -10.69 -38.29 3.45
C ASP A 397 -10.74 -38.05 1.92
N TYR A 398 -9.64 -38.28 1.20
CA TYR A 398 -9.58 -38.11 -0.24
C TYR A 398 -10.09 -39.34 -0.99
N ALA A 399 -11.40 -39.42 -1.17
CA ALA A 399 -12.10 -40.57 -1.76
C ALA A 399 -11.56 -40.99 -3.14
N GLY A 400 -11.14 -40.04 -3.98
CA GLY A 400 -10.58 -40.32 -5.30
C GLY A 400 -9.27 -41.12 -5.25
N ALA A 401 -8.41 -40.86 -4.26
CA ALA A 401 -7.16 -41.60 -4.11
C ALA A 401 -7.41 -43.06 -3.68
N TRP A 402 -8.36 -43.28 -2.75
CA TRP A 402 -8.78 -44.63 -2.36
C TRP A 402 -9.40 -45.41 -3.53
N TYR A 403 -10.26 -44.74 -4.31
CA TYR A 403 -10.92 -45.34 -5.47
C TYR A 403 -9.91 -45.75 -6.55
N ASN A 404 -9.04 -44.84 -6.98
CA ASN A 404 -8.06 -45.14 -8.02
C ASN A 404 -7.02 -46.18 -7.56
N LYS A 405 -6.69 -46.20 -6.27
CA LYS A 405 -5.87 -47.26 -5.68
C LYS A 405 -6.57 -48.62 -5.74
N ALA A 406 -7.88 -48.67 -5.49
CA ALA A 406 -8.68 -49.88 -5.66
C ALA A 406 -8.70 -50.36 -7.12
N CYS A 407 -8.83 -49.44 -8.09
CA CYS A 407 -8.73 -49.76 -9.51
C CYS A 407 -7.38 -50.39 -9.86
N CYS A 408 -6.27 -49.85 -9.35
CA CYS A 408 -4.93 -50.42 -9.56
C CYS A 408 -4.84 -51.87 -9.07
N TYR A 409 -5.34 -52.17 -7.88
CA TYR A 409 -5.37 -53.55 -7.36
C TYR A 409 -6.29 -54.47 -8.17
N ALA A 410 -7.44 -53.96 -8.62
CA ALA A 410 -8.36 -54.73 -9.45
C ALA A 410 -7.74 -55.12 -10.80
N LEU A 411 -6.99 -54.20 -11.42
CA LEU A 411 -6.24 -54.45 -12.65
C LEU A 411 -5.08 -55.44 -12.47
N GLN A 412 -4.55 -55.55 -11.25
CA GLN A 412 -3.60 -56.59 -10.83
C GLN A 412 -4.27 -57.90 -10.37
N ALA A 413 -5.61 -57.98 -10.42
CA ALA A 413 -6.43 -59.08 -9.92
C ALA A 413 -6.29 -59.36 -8.40
N ASP A 414 -5.82 -58.38 -7.62
CA ASP A 414 -5.77 -58.46 -6.16
C ASP A 414 -7.11 -58.03 -5.56
N VAL A 415 -8.06 -58.96 -5.56
CA VAL A 415 -9.44 -58.73 -5.13
C VAL A 415 -9.52 -58.21 -3.70
N THR A 416 -8.70 -58.75 -2.79
CA THR A 416 -8.79 -58.43 -1.36
C THR A 416 -8.47 -56.97 -1.13
N PHE A 417 -7.32 -56.50 -1.64
CA PHE A 417 -6.97 -55.09 -1.49
C PHE A 417 -7.86 -54.17 -2.33
N ALA A 418 -8.32 -54.59 -3.50
CA ALA A 418 -9.26 -53.81 -4.30
C ALA A 418 -10.56 -53.52 -3.51
N VAL A 419 -11.19 -54.55 -2.93
CA VAL A 419 -12.43 -54.42 -2.16
C VAL A 419 -12.22 -53.59 -0.89
N GLU A 420 -11.11 -53.80 -0.16
CA GLU A 420 -10.80 -53.02 1.05
C GLU A 420 -10.66 -51.52 0.77
N ASN A 421 -9.89 -51.14 -0.26
CA ASN A 421 -9.70 -49.73 -0.62
C ASN A 421 -10.97 -49.13 -1.23
N LEU A 422 -11.74 -49.91 -2.01
CA LEU A 422 -13.02 -49.47 -2.56
C LEU A 422 -14.07 -49.24 -1.46
N GLN A 423 -14.10 -50.09 -0.43
CA GLN A 423 -14.96 -49.90 0.75
C GLN A 423 -14.64 -48.56 1.45
N GLN A 424 -13.35 -48.23 1.64
CA GLN A 424 -12.95 -46.93 2.19
C GLN A 424 -13.41 -45.77 1.30
N ALA A 425 -13.27 -45.89 -0.02
CA ALA A 425 -13.75 -44.86 -0.94
C ALA A 425 -15.29 -44.69 -0.85
N ILE A 426 -16.03 -45.80 -0.85
CA ILE A 426 -17.50 -45.81 -0.74
C ILE A 426 -17.96 -45.24 0.61
N GLU A 427 -17.28 -45.50 1.72
CA GLU A 427 -17.61 -44.88 3.02
C GLU A 427 -17.58 -43.34 2.96
N LEU A 428 -16.65 -42.78 2.17
CA LEU A 428 -16.51 -41.33 1.98
C LEU A 428 -17.56 -40.78 1.00
N GLU A 429 -17.86 -41.48 -0.10
CA GLU A 429 -18.86 -41.07 -1.11
C GLU A 429 -19.77 -42.24 -1.57
N PRO A 430 -20.74 -42.69 -0.73
CA PRO A 430 -21.39 -44.00 -0.91
C PRO A 430 -22.12 -44.19 -2.24
N ASN A 431 -23.06 -43.30 -2.54
CA ASN A 431 -23.91 -43.46 -3.72
C ASN A 431 -23.17 -43.15 -5.03
N LYS A 432 -22.15 -42.30 -4.99
CA LYS A 432 -21.40 -41.90 -6.19
C LYS A 432 -20.43 -43.00 -6.59
N LEU A 433 -19.62 -43.48 -5.65
CA LEU A 433 -18.56 -44.43 -5.94
C LEU A 433 -19.04 -45.88 -6.04
N SER A 434 -20.07 -46.28 -5.27
CA SER A 434 -20.71 -47.59 -5.45
C SER A 434 -21.31 -47.73 -6.86
N ASN A 435 -21.99 -46.69 -7.35
CA ASN A 435 -22.55 -46.71 -8.70
C ASN A 435 -21.48 -46.62 -9.79
N ALA A 436 -20.40 -45.85 -9.58
CA ALA A 436 -19.28 -45.81 -10.52
C ALA A 436 -18.64 -47.19 -10.67
N ALA A 437 -18.32 -47.86 -9.55
CA ALA A 437 -17.65 -49.16 -9.52
C ALA A 437 -18.44 -50.27 -10.24
N LYS A 438 -19.78 -50.21 -10.26
CA LYS A 438 -20.63 -51.16 -11.01
C LYS A 438 -20.34 -51.18 -12.51
N THR A 439 -19.96 -50.04 -13.06
CA THR A 439 -19.80 -49.83 -14.51
C THR A 439 -18.35 -49.68 -14.94
N ASP A 440 -17.46 -49.36 -14.00
CA ASP A 440 -16.05 -49.10 -14.27
C ASP A 440 -15.32 -50.36 -14.77
N SER A 441 -14.64 -50.22 -15.90
CA SER A 441 -13.94 -51.32 -16.59
C SER A 441 -12.76 -51.87 -15.79
N ASP A 442 -12.18 -51.08 -14.89
CA ASP A 442 -11.03 -51.51 -14.10
C ASP A 442 -11.37 -52.66 -13.15
N PHE A 443 -12.63 -52.75 -12.74
CA PHE A 443 -13.13 -53.82 -11.88
C PHE A 443 -13.63 -55.04 -12.66
N GLU A 444 -13.55 -55.08 -14.00
CA GLU A 444 -14.09 -56.17 -14.81
C GLU A 444 -13.51 -57.53 -14.40
N ALA A 445 -12.21 -57.60 -14.13
CA ALA A 445 -11.53 -58.83 -13.71
C ALA A 445 -12.04 -59.39 -12.36
N ILE A 446 -12.61 -58.54 -11.51
CA ILE A 446 -13.08 -58.91 -10.16
C ILE A 446 -14.61 -58.84 -10.02
N ARG A 447 -15.33 -58.51 -11.09
CA ARG A 447 -16.75 -58.15 -11.06
C ARG A 447 -17.67 -59.27 -10.57
N GLU A 448 -17.34 -60.51 -10.91
CA GLU A 448 -18.07 -61.70 -10.48
C GLU A 448 -17.64 -62.21 -9.10
N ASN A 449 -16.64 -61.58 -8.47
CA ASN A 449 -16.16 -62.03 -7.16
C ASN A 449 -17.18 -61.69 -6.06
N PRO A 450 -17.57 -62.65 -5.19
CA PRO A 450 -18.54 -62.41 -4.13
C PRO A 450 -18.21 -61.25 -3.19
N LEU A 451 -16.92 -61.03 -2.88
CA LEU A 451 -16.50 -59.91 -2.02
C LEU A 451 -16.82 -58.56 -2.67
N PHE A 452 -16.57 -58.45 -3.98
CA PHE A 452 -16.86 -57.25 -4.74
C PHE A 452 -18.36 -57.05 -4.92
N THR A 453 -19.11 -58.08 -5.35
CA THR A 453 -20.56 -57.98 -5.56
C THR A 453 -21.29 -57.58 -4.27
N ASN A 454 -20.92 -58.15 -3.12
CA ASN A 454 -21.53 -57.81 -1.83
C ASN A 454 -21.27 -56.36 -1.41
N LEU A 455 -20.12 -55.79 -1.80
CA LEU A 455 -19.74 -54.41 -1.48
C LEU A 455 -20.60 -53.40 -2.24
N ILE A 456 -20.80 -53.63 -3.54
CA ILE A 456 -21.46 -52.65 -4.41
C ILE A 456 -22.98 -52.81 -4.48
N GLY A 457 -23.54 -53.92 -4.00
CA GLY A 457 -24.99 -54.14 -3.90
C GLY A 457 -25.64 -54.52 -5.22
#